data_AF-A0A937MT94-F1
#
_entry.id   AF-A0A937MT94-F1
#
_cell.length_a   1.000
_cell.length_b   1.000
_cell.length_c   1.000
_cell.angle_alpha   90.00
_cell.angle_beta   90.00
_cell.angle_gamma   90.00
#
_symmetry.space_group_name_H-M   'P 1'
#
loop_
_entity.id
_entity.type
_entity.pdbx_description
1 polymer ?
#
loop_
_entity_poly.entity_id
_entity_poly.type
_entity_poly.pdbx_seq_one_letter_code
_entity_poly.pdbx_strand_id
1 'polypeptide(L)' 'SPMNVTFRLPTEELEAQFVKEATAKNMTSLKGHRSVGGIRASIYNAFPAEGVDALIEFMKEFEAANA' A
#
# COMPACT_ATOMS: atom_id res chain seq x y z
N SER A 1 4.97 5.30 -14.78
CA SER A 1 5.02 6.60 -14.09
C SER A 1 6.06 6.47 -12.99
N PRO A 2 7.11 7.29 -12.95
CA PRO A 2 8.18 7.15 -11.96
C PRO A 2 7.71 7.43 -10.51
N MET A 3 6.57 8.12 -10.34
CA MET A 3 6.09 8.58 -9.02
C MET A 3 5.07 7.64 -8.38
N ASN A 4 4.76 6.51 -9.02
CA ASN A 4 3.75 5.56 -8.53
C ASN A 4 4.37 4.18 -8.44
N VAL A 5 4.38 3.61 -7.24
CA VAL A 5 4.79 2.23 -7.00
C VAL A 5 3.52 1.40 -6.97
N THR A 6 3.38 0.49 -7.92
CA THR A 6 2.27 -0.45 -7.99
C THR A 6 2.77 -1.86 -7.73
N PHE A 7 2.07 -2.61 -6.88
CA PHE A 7 2.43 -4.00 -6.57
C PHE A 7 1.16 -4.84 -6.33
N ARG A 8 1.34 -6.16 -6.36
CA ARG A 8 0.29 -7.16 -6.15
C ARG A 8 0.65 -8.01 -4.94
N LEU A 9 -0.36 -8.49 -4.23
CA LEU A 9 -0.19 -9.54 -3.22
C LEU A 9 -0.60 -10.89 -3.81
N PRO A 10 -0.30 -12.02 -3.15
CA PRO A 10 -0.59 -13.35 -3.68
C PRO A 10 -2.07 -13.58 -4.04
N THR A 11 -3.00 -12.90 -3.35
CA THR A 11 -4.44 -12.99 -3.60
C THR A 11 -5.13 -11.63 -3.47
N GLU A 12 -6.31 -11.48 -4.09
CA GLU A 12 -7.11 -10.25 -4.01
C GLU A 12 -7.69 -10.01 -2.61
N GLU A 13 -7.91 -11.08 -1.84
CA GLU A 13 -8.34 -10.99 -0.44
C GLU A 13 -7.26 -10.32 0.42
N LEU A 14 -5.99 -10.68 0.22
CA LEU A 14 -4.86 -10.03 0.88
C LEU A 14 -4.74 -8.57 0.46
N GLU A 15 -4.99 -8.23 -0.81
CA GLU A 15 -5.02 -6.83 -1.26
C GLU A 15 -6.13 -6.03 -0.56
N ALA A 16 -7.33 -6.61 -0.44
CA ALA A 16 -8.44 -5.99 0.27
C ALA A 16 -8.14 -5.81 1.77
N GLN A 17 -7.51 -6.80 2.40
CA GLN A 17 -7.10 -6.74 3.79
C GLN A 17 -6.00 -5.69 4.01
N PHE A 18 -4.98 -5.65 3.15
CA PHE A 18 -3.93 -4.64 3.18
C PHE A 18 -4.50 -3.22 3.12
N VAL A 19 -5.40 -2.95 2.17
CA VAL A 19 -6.03 -1.62 2.04
C VAL A 19 -6.84 -1.27 3.29
N LYS A 20 -7.55 -2.24 3.87
CA LYS A 20 -8.35 -2.03 5.08
C LYS A 20 -7.47 -1.70 6.30
N GLU A 21 -6.41 -2.47 6.51
CA GLU A 21 -5.49 -2.26 7.65
C GLU A 21 -4.67 -0.98 7.49
N ALA A 22 -4.19 -0.70 6.27
CA ALA A 22 -3.49 0.55 5.97
C ALA A 22 -4.38 1.77 6.23
N THR A 23 -5.66 1.69 5.82
CA THR A 23 -6.64 2.76 6.09
C THR A 23 -6.85 2.97 7.58
N ALA A 24 -6.87 1.90 8.40
CA ALA A 24 -6.94 2.00 9.85
C ALA A 24 -5.71 2.68 10.48
N LYS A 25 -4.56 2.63 9.80
CA LYS A 25 -3.33 3.35 10.15
C LYS A 25 -3.21 4.73 9.50
N ASN A 26 -4.31 5.29 8.99
CA ASN A 26 -4.38 6.55 8.25
C ASN A 26 -3.59 6.59 6.91
N MET A 27 -3.16 5.44 6.40
CA MET A 27 -2.55 5.30 5.08
C MET A 27 -3.65 5.08 4.04
N THR A 28 -4.28 6.18 3.62
CA THR A 28 -5.40 6.14 2.67
C THR A 28 -4.94 6.15 1.21
N SER A 29 -5.87 5.91 0.28
CA SER A 29 -5.62 6.02 -1.17
C SER A 29 -4.63 5.01 -1.77
N LEU A 30 -4.38 3.89 -1.08
CA LEU A 30 -3.49 2.81 -1.55
C LEU A 30 -4.17 1.82 -2.50
N LYS A 31 -5.50 1.87 -2.67
CA LYS A 31 -6.22 0.98 -3.58
C LYS A 31 -5.79 1.23 -5.02
N GLY A 32 -5.36 0.16 -5.70
CA GLY A 32 -4.95 0.19 -7.10
C GLY A 32 -6.09 0.56 -8.06
N HIS A 33 -5.72 0.81 -9.32
CA HIS A 33 -6.70 1.18 -10.34
C HIS A 33 -7.66 0.02 -10.62
N ARG A 34 -8.96 0.31 -10.76
CA ARG A 34 -10.03 -0.70 -10.94
C ARG A 34 -9.80 -1.71 -12.07
N SER A 35 -9.02 -1.36 -13.09
CA SER A 35 -8.73 -2.23 -14.23
C SER A 35 -7.54 -3.16 -14.03
N VAL A 36 -6.71 -2.92 -13.01
CA VAL A 36 -5.45 -3.65 -12.76
C VAL A 36 -5.46 -4.33 -11.40
N GLY A 37 -6.31 -3.88 -10.46
CA GLY A 37 -6.30 -4.35 -9.08
C GLY A 37 -5.05 -3.90 -8.35
N GLY A 38 -4.68 -4.60 -7.27
CA GLY A 38 -3.43 -4.36 -6.56
C GLY A 38 -3.44 -3.15 -5.63
N ILE A 39 -2.22 -2.79 -5.26
CA ILE A 39 -1.89 -1.64 -4.43
C ILE A 39 -1.16 -0.60 -5.29
N ARG A 40 -1.45 0.68 -5.05
CA ARG A 40 -0.75 1.82 -5.66
C ARG A 40 -0.36 2.85 -4.61
N ALA A 41 0.93 2.95 -4.31
CA ALA A 41 1.50 4.03 -3.52
C ALA A 41 1.91 5.19 -4.45
N SER A 42 1.33 6.37 -4.22
CA SER A 42 1.62 7.58 -5.01
C SER A 42 2.52 8.51 -4.20
N ILE A 43 3.78 8.63 -4.61
CA ILE A 43 4.84 9.34 -3.86
C ILE A 43 5.29 10.59 -4.63
N TYR A 44 4.36 11.53 -4.80
CA TYR A 44 4.64 12.82 -5.46
C TYR A 44 5.54 13.70 -4.60
N ASN A 45 6.10 14.77 -5.17
CA ASN A 45 7.06 15.67 -4.50
C ASN A 45 6.58 16.22 -3.15
N ALA A 46 5.27 16.37 -2.93
CA ALA A 46 4.71 16.88 -1.68
C ALA A 46 4.53 15.79 -0.61
N PHE A 47 4.81 14.53 -0.93
CA PHE A 47 4.67 13.41 0.01
C PHE A 47 5.91 13.33 0.90
N PRO A 48 5.75 13.35 2.24
CA PRO A 48 6.88 13.31 3.17
C PRO A 48 7.60 11.97 3.16
N ALA A 49 8.91 11.97 3.41
CA ALA A 49 9.72 10.76 3.49
C ALA A 49 9.26 9.84 4.63
N GLU A 50 8.83 10.43 5.75
CA GLU A 50 8.30 9.74 6.92
C GLU A 50 7.04 8.94 6.57
N GLY A 51 6.24 9.41 5.61
CA GLY A 51 5.09 8.66 5.10
C GLY A 51 5.50 7.40 4.32
N VAL A 52 6.65 7.43 3.65
CA VAL A 52 7.24 6.27 2.97
C VAL A 52 7.78 5.27 4.00
N ASP A 53 8.48 5.76 5.02
CA ASP A 53 9.00 4.91 6.09
C ASP A 53 7.87 4.19 6.84
N ALA A 54 6.78 4.90 7.15
CA ALA A 54 5.60 4.31 7.77
C ALA A 54 4.96 3.22 6.88
N LEU A 55 4.89 3.45 5.56
CA LEU A 55 4.42 2.44 4.61
C LEU A 55 5.31 1.20 4.61
N ILE A 56 6.64 1.37 4.63
CA ILE A 56 7.60 0.26 4.67
C ILE A 56 7.45 -0.55 5.96
N GLU A 57 7.32 0.11 7.11
CA GLU A 57 7.09 -0.55 8.40
C GLU A 57 5.79 -1.35 8.39
N PHE A 58 4.70 -0.74 7.91
CA PHE A 58 3.42 -1.42 7.74
C PHE A 58 3.53 -2.65 6.82
N MET A 59 4.25 -2.55 5.70
CA MET A 59 4.44 -3.67 4.78
C MET A 59 5.14 -4.86 5.46
N LYS A 60 6.16 -4.60 6.30
CA LYS A 60 6.86 -5.65 7.06
C LYS A 60 5.97 -6.29 8.11
N GLU A 61 5.19 -5.49 8.84
CA GLU A 61 4.24 -6.01 9.82
C GLU A 61 3.14 -6.85 9.16
N PHE A 62 2.60 -6.36 8.04
CA PHE A 62 1.57 -7.06 7.29
C PHE A 62 2.08 -8.40 6.75
N GLU A 63 3.29 -8.42 6.18
CA GLU A 63 3.94 -9.65 5.74
C GLU A 63 4.12 -10.63 6.90
N ALA A 64 4.67 -10.18 8.03
CA ALA A 64 4.88 -11.06 9.20
C ALA A 64 3.58 -11.63 9.79
N ALA A 65 2.48 -10.88 9.75
CA ALA A 65 1.18 -11.30 10.29
C ALA A 65 0.37 -12.20 9.34
N ASN A 66 0.71 -12.21 8.04
CA ASN A 66 -0.07 -12.89 6.99
C ASN A 66 0.80 -13.79 6.09
N ALA A 67 1.99 -14.18 6.55
CA ALA A 67 2.91 -15.10 5.88
C ALA A 67 2.43 -16.56 5.90
#